data_AF-A0A916YB58-F1
#
_entry.id   AF-A0A916YB58-F1
#
_cell.length_a   1.000
_cell.length_b   1.000
_cell.length_c   1.000
_cell.angle_alpha   90.00
_cell.angle_beta   90.00
_cell.angle_gamma   90.00
#
_symmetry.space_group_name_H-M   'P 1'
#
loop_
_entity.id
_entity.type
_entity.pdbx_description
1 polymer ?
#
loop_
_entity_poly.entity_id
_entity_poly.type
_entity_poly.pdbx_seq_one_letter_code
_entity_poly.pdbx_strand_id
1 'polypeptide(L)'
;MTGAAAPPSISDGLSAIVIDAQGKILARTTATVAGFSGRDLEPGRFLDEADTLFGEAFYECVNTASRTGERQFERKLESDNGHVVDLWFQPCSAGQPAADGAVVVITDEAPDGNDQSGRHNLQNILAQVRGLVTLGQKEAGSLAHFAGLFCDRVDVLIAVDALYAGSDTAPLRTVIERAASVVGLSGIALDGADFATARALALPLALILHEWSSPLARHAHPTQVGPDQSPIAVAWRMEGADLLIDWSETGANEYAGRASALADRMVEATVYRAGGIVHERETRDGMRRTIRLPVA
;
A
#
# COMPACT_ATOMS: atom_id res chain seq x y z
N MET A 1 -1.31 -30.73 24.43
CA MET A 1 -0.48 -29.98 23.46
C MET A 1 -1.22 -28.69 23.18
N THR A 2 -0.89 -27.65 23.93
CA THR A 2 -1.37 -26.28 23.70
C THR A 2 -0.68 -25.77 22.45
N GLY A 3 -1.43 -25.56 21.37
CA GLY A 3 -0.93 -24.90 20.17
C GLY A 3 -0.51 -23.49 20.56
N ALA A 4 0.78 -23.19 20.46
CA ALA A 4 1.26 -21.82 20.57
C ALA A 4 0.61 -21.01 19.45
N ALA A 5 -0.13 -19.95 19.82
CA ALA A 5 -0.62 -18.98 18.85
C ALA A 5 0.59 -18.42 18.10
N ALA A 6 0.48 -18.33 16.77
CA ALA A 6 1.48 -17.63 15.97
C ALA A 6 1.65 -16.21 16.55
N PRO A 7 2.88 -15.68 16.66
CA PRO A 7 3.06 -14.31 17.10
C PRO A 7 2.24 -13.38 16.18
N PRO A 8 1.55 -12.36 16.74
CA PRO A 8 0.82 -11.41 15.92
C PRO A 8 1.79 -10.81 14.90
N SER A 9 1.42 -10.87 13.62
CA SER A 9 2.20 -10.22 12.58
C SER A 9 2.16 -8.71 12.84
N ILE A 10 3.32 -8.04 12.83
CA ILE A 10 3.44 -6.59 13.05
C ILE A 10 2.59 -5.77 12.05
N SER A 11 2.20 -6.38 10.92
CA SER A 11 1.24 -5.83 9.96
C SER A 11 -0.19 -5.68 10.50
N ASP A 12 -0.55 -6.33 11.61
CA ASP A 12 -1.84 -6.15 12.31
C ASP A 12 -1.89 -4.84 13.12
N GLY A 13 -0.79 -4.08 13.13
CA GLY A 13 -0.64 -2.87 13.92
C GLY A 13 -0.54 -1.59 13.10
N LEU A 14 -0.83 -1.55 11.80
CA LEU A 14 -0.80 -0.31 11.01
C LEU A 14 -2.14 -0.07 10.31
N SER A 15 -2.68 1.14 10.48
CA SER A 15 -3.82 1.66 9.72
C SER A 15 -3.51 3.06 9.25
N ALA A 16 -4.09 3.49 8.15
CA ALA A 16 -4.04 4.87 7.71
C ALA A 16 -5.43 5.40 7.39
N ILE A 17 -5.66 6.67 7.69
CA ILE A 17 -6.83 7.42 7.26
C ILE A 17 -6.39 8.70 6.54
N VAL A 18 -7.24 9.18 5.66
CA VAL A 18 -7.08 10.50 5.05
C VAL A 18 -8.30 11.33 5.41
N ILE A 19 -8.06 12.54 5.90
CA ILE A 19 -9.09 13.48 6.32
C ILE A 19 -9.00 14.77 5.52
N ASP A 20 -10.11 15.48 5.35
CA ASP A 20 -10.12 16.85 4.85
C ASP A 20 -9.84 17.88 5.96
N ALA A 21 -9.77 19.16 5.57
CA ALA A 21 -9.56 20.28 6.49
C ALA A 21 -10.65 20.44 7.56
N GLN A 22 -11.81 19.81 7.39
CA GLN A 22 -12.91 19.80 8.37
C GLN A 22 -12.86 18.58 9.29
N GLY A 23 -11.89 17.68 9.10
CA GLY A 23 -11.78 16.43 9.85
C GLY A 23 -12.73 15.34 9.36
N LYS A 24 -13.30 15.48 8.15
CA LYS A 24 -14.10 14.42 7.54
C LYS A 24 -13.19 13.35 6.97
N ILE A 25 -13.47 12.09 7.28
CA ILE A 25 -12.73 10.94 6.77
C ILE A 25 -13.09 10.73 5.30
N LEU A 26 -12.08 10.73 4.44
CA LEU A 26 -12.22 10.55 3.00
C LEU A 26 -11.94 9.12 2.57
N ALA A 27 -10.96 8.48 3.20
CA ALA A 27 -10.62 7.08 2.97
C ALA A 27 -9.92 6.51 4.21
N ARG A 28 -9.93 5.18 4.31
CA ARG A 28 -9.17 4.42 5.29
C ARG A 28 -8.61 3.15 4.66
N THR A 29 -7.52 2.65 5.23
CA THR A 29 -7.05 1.29 4.97
C THR A 29 -8.04 0.27 5.51
N THR A 30 -8.00 -0.94 4.95
CA THR A 30 -8.78 -2.09 5.41
C THR A 30 -8.32 -2.62 6.76
N ALA A 31 -7.02 -2.53 7.05
CA ALA A 31 -6.44 -2.91 8.33
C ALA A 31 -7.02 -2.08 9.48
N THR A 32 -7.23 -2.72 10.63
CA THR A 32 -7.72 -2.09 11.86
C THR A 32 -6.64 -2.15 12.93
N VAL A 33 -6.45 -1.05 13.66
CA VAL A 33 -5.56 -0.99 14.82
C VAL A 33 -6.38 -1.17 16.10
N ALA A 34 -5.79 -1.79 17.13
CA ALA A 34 -6.43 -1.93 18.42
C ALA A 34 -6.93 -0.56 18.94
N GLY A 35 -8.20 -0.53 19.37
CA GLY A 35 -8.83 0.68 19.87
C GLY A 35 -9.51 1.59 18.84
N PHE A 36 -9.49 1.20 17.56
CA PHE A 36 -10.30 1.80 16.51
C PHE A 36 -11.19 0.71 15.91
N SER A 37 -12.49 0.70 16.23
CA SER A 37 -13.41 -0.21 15.55
C SER A 37 -13.62 0.26 14.11
N GLY A 38 -13.77 -0.66 13.16
CA GLY A 38 -13.91 -0.32 11.75
C GLY A 38 -15.07 0.67 11.46
N ARG A 39 -16.08 0.72 12.34
CA ARG A 39 -17.22 1.66 12.23
C ARG A 39 -16.89 3.09 12.63
N ASP A 40 -15.86 3.30 13.45
CA ASP A 40 -15.53 4.61 14.00
C ASP A 40 -14.77 5.46 12.99
N LEU A 41 -14.07 4.82 12.05
CA LEU A 41 -13.29 5.50 11.02
C LEU A 41 -13.89 5.39 9.60
N GLU A 42 -15.21 5.22 9.48
CA GLU A 42 -15.85 5.06 8.18
C GLU A 42 -15.74 6.32 7.30
N PRO A 43 -15.40 6.19 6.00
CA PRO A 43 -15.42 7.29 5.05
C PRO A 43 -16.78 8.01 5.04
N GLY A 44 -16.75 9.33 5.06
CA GLY A 44 -17.92 10.18 5.11
C GLY A 44 -18.28 10.70 6.51
N ARG A 45 -17.75 10.09 7.57
CA ARG A 45 -17.95 10.55 8.96
C ARG A 45 -16.92 11.60 9.35
N PHE A 46 -17.26 12.40 10.36
CA PHE A 46 -16.31 13.31 10.99
C PHE A 46 -15.58 12.62 12.13
N LEU A 47 -14.33 13.04 12.34
CA LEU A 47 -13.47 12.42 13.35
C LEU A 47 -13.95 12.63 14.80
N ASP A 48 -14.68 13.71 15.07
CA ASP A 48 -15.32 13.96 16.37
C ASP A 48 -16.52 13.05 16.64
N GLU A 49 -17.04 12.37 15.62
CA GLU A 49 -18.09 11.35 15.77
C GLU A 49 -17.52 9.94 16.00
N ALA A 50 -16.20 9.77 15.92
CA ALA A 50 -15.53 8.48 16.10
C ALA A 50 -15.45 8.12 17.60
N ASP A 51 -16.03 7.00 17.99
CA ASP A 51 -15.94 6.48 19.37
C ASP A 51 -14.65 5.68 19.52
N THR A 52 -13.53 6.36 19.79
CA THR A 52 -12.21 5.74 19.89
C THR A 52 -11.82 5.51 21.35
N LEU A 53 -10.98 4.50 21.62
CA LEU A 53 -10.43 4.28 22.98
C LEU A 53 -9.60 5.46 23.52
N PHE A 54 -9.23 6.40 22.66
CA PHE A 54 -8.40 7.57 22.98
C PHE A 54 -9.23 8.85 23.17
N GLY A 55 -10.55 8.78 22.96
CA GLY A 55 -11.49 9.88 23.19
C GLY A 55 -11.09 11.21 22.52
N GLU A 56 -11.25 12.30 23.27
CA GLU A 56 -10.97 13.67 22.81
C GLU A 56 -9.48 13.90 22.49
N ALA A 57 -8.55 13.17 23.12
CA ALA A 57 -7.12 13.33 22.90
C ALA A 57 -6.71 13.00 21.45
N PHE A 58 -7.36 12.01 20.84
CA PHE A 58 -7.17 11.69 19.42
C PHE A 58 -7.63 12.84 18.53
N TYR A 59 -8.83 13.35 18.78
CA TYR A 59 -9.39 14.46 18.03
C TYR A 59 -8.56 15.75 18.15
N GLU A 60 -8.15 16.13 19.37
CA GLU A 60 -7.30 17.30 19.60
C GLU A 60 -5.96 17.19 18.88
N CYS A 61 -5.37 15.99 18.88
CA CYS A 61 -4.14 15.73 18.16
C CYS A 61 -4.30 15.97 16.66
N VAL A 62 -5.34 15.39 16.07
CA VAL A 62 -5.60 15.47 14.63
C VAL A 62 -5.96 16.90 14.22
N ASN A 63 -6.80 17.58 15.00
CA ASN A 63 -7.14 18.98 14.77
C ASN A 63 -5.94 19.91 14.86
N THR A 64 -5.05 19.67 15.83
CA THR A 64 -3.82 20.46 16.00
C THR A 64 -2.92 20.31 14.78
N ALA A 65 -2.70 19.08 14.32
CA ALA A 65 -1.89 18.79 13.14
C ALA A 65 -2.46 19.45 11.87
N SER A 66 -3.79 19.37 11.68
CA SER A 66 -4.46 19.98 10.52
C SER A 66 -4.39 21.52 10.52
N ARG A 67 -4.43 22.18 11.69
CA ARG A 67 -4.46 23.65 11.80
C ARG A 67 -3.08 24.30 11.82
N THR A 68 -2.09 23.65 12.44
CA THR A 68 -0.75 24.23 12.62
C THR A 68 0.04 24.27 11.31
N GLY A 69 -0.29 23.41 10.34
CA GLY A 69 0.46 23.28 9.09
C GLY A 69 1.89 22.77 9.32
N GLU A 70 2.19 22.24 10.51
CA GLU A 70 3.46 21.58 10.77
C GLU A 70 3.63 20.42 9.81
N ARG A 71 4.78 20.39 9.12
CA ARG A 71 4.95 19.51 7.95
C ARG A 71 4.89 18.03 8.32
N GLN A 72 5.25 17.68 9.55
CA GLN A 72 5.20 16.32 10.10
C GLN A 72 5.05 16.42 11.61
N PHE A 73 4.11 15.66 12.16
CA PHE A 73 3.88 15.59 13.59
C PHE A 73 3.75 14.12 14.00
N GLU A 74 4.41 13.73 15.09
CA GLU A 74 4.34 12.39 15.66
C GLU A 74 3.87 12.52 17.10
N ARG A 75 2.84 11.75 17.48
CA ARG A 75 2.30 11.78 18.84
C ARG A 75 1.90 10.40 19.28
N LYS A 76 2.31 10.09 20.51
CA LYS A 76 1.92 8.90 21.21
C LYS A 76 0.65 9.16 22.02
N LEU A 77 -0.36 8.32 21.88
CA LEU A 77 -1.56 8.33 22.70
C LEU A 77 -1.65 7.03 23.50
N GLU A 78 -2.10 7.16 24.74
CA GLU A 78 -2.36 6.06 25.65
C GLU A 78 -3.82 6.12 26.08
N SER A 79 -4.53 5.01 25.99
CA SER A 79 -5.91 4.89 26.44
C SER A 79 -5.98 4.53 27.93
N ASP A 80 -7.16 4.68 28.55
CA ASP A 80 -7.38 4.37 29.98
C ASP A 80 -7.09 2.91 30.35
N ASN A 81 -7.17 2.00 29.38
CA ASN A 81 -6.86 0.58 29.54
C ASN A 81 -5.41 0.22 29.15
N GLY A 82 -4.54 1.21 28.92
CA GLY A 82 -3.12 1.03 28.68
C GLY A 82 -2.75 0.60 27.26
N HIS A 83 -3.64 0.74 26.27
CA HIS A 83 -3.25 0.59 24.87
C HIS A 83 -2.54 1.85 24.41
N VAL A 84 -1.51 1.66 23.59
CA VAL A 84 -0.64 2.73 23.17
C VAL A 84 -0.56 2.73 21.66
N VAL A 85 -0.84 3.88 21.05
CA VAL A 85 -0.70 4.07 19.61
C VAL A 85 0.22 5.23 19.32
N ASP A 86 1.06 5.05 18.32
CA ASP A 86 1.81 6.13 17.70
C ASP A 86 1.01 6.65 16.50
N LEU A 87 0.87 7.98 16.44
CA LEU A 87 0.19 8.67 15.36
C LEU A 87 1.20 9.47 14.58
N TRP A 88 1.27 9.24 13.27
CA TRP A 88 2.06 10.03 12.34
C TRP A 88 1.15 10.84 11.42
N PHE A 89 1.40 12.15 11.36
CA PHE A 89 0.62 13.10 10.59
C PHE A 89 1.44 13.70 9.47
N GLN A 90 0.81 13.81 8.31
CA GLN A 90 1.35 14.49 7.15
C GLN A 90 0.26 15.32 6.47
N PRO A 91 0.33 16.66 6.53
CA PRO A 91 -0.54 17.51 5.74
C PRO A 91 -0.45 17.14 4.27
N CYS A 92 -1.59 17.16 3.59
CA CYS A 92 -1.67 16.90 2.16
C CYS A 92 -2.56 17.89 1.43
N SER A 93 -2.20 18.11 0.17
CA SER A 93 -2.95 18.93 -0.77
C SER A 93 -3.11 18.21 -2.09
N ALA A 94 -4.28 18.33 -2.71
CA ALA A 94 -4.47 17.88 -4.09
C ALA A 94 -4.34 19.07 -5.04
N GLY A 95 -3.16 19.24 -5.64
CA GLY A 95 -2.95 20.26 -6.69
C GLY A 95 -3.02 21.72 -6.24
N GLN A 96 -3.09 22.00 -4.93
CA GLN A 96 -3.09 23.35 -4.36
C GLN A 96 -1.89 23.61 -3.43
N PRO A 97 -1.44 24.87 -3.29
CA PRO A 97 -0.31 25.22 -2.43
C PRO A 97 -0.63 25.17 -0.92
N ALA A 98 -1.90 25.25 -0.53
CA ALA A 98 -2.34 25.07 0.85
C ALA A 98 -2.80 23.63 1.08
N ALA A 99 -2.49 23.07 2.26
CA ALA A 99 -3.02 21.77 2.67
C ALA A 99 -4.56 21.85 2.76
N ASP A 100 -5.25 20.97 2.05
CA ASP A 100 -6.71 20.83 2.10
C ASP A 100 -7.14 19.57 2.87
N GLY A 101 -6.17 18.81 3.40
CA GLY A 101 -6.38 17.66 4.27
C GLY A 101 -5.10 17.14 4.95
N ALA A 102 -5.19 15.96 5.54
CA ALA A 102 -4.06 15.28 6.17
C ALA A 102 -4.17 13.76 6.03
N VAL A 103 -3.01 13.13 5.93
CA VAL A 103 -2.83 11.69 6.15
C VAL A 103 -2.50 11.47 7.62
N VAL A 104 -3.19 10.53 8.24
CA VAL A 104 -2.93 10.06 9.60
C VAL A 104 -2.62 8.58 9.53
N VAL A 105 -1.41 8.19 9.89
CA VAL A 105 -1.03 6.79 10.09
C VAL A 105 -1.07 6.49 11.57
N ILE A 106 -1.75 5.41 11.92
CA ILE A 106 -1.98 4.95 13.28
C ILE A 106 -1.25 3.63 13.41
N THR A 107 -0.39 3.52 14.41
CA THR A 107 0.37 2.29 14.64
C THR A 107 0.28 1.83 16.09
N ASP A 108 -0.02 0.56 16.29
CA ASP A 108 -0.03 -0.07 17.63
C ASP A 108 1.41 -0.22 18.13
N GLU A 109 1.66 0.17 19.37
CA GLU A 109 2.94 -0.15 20.02
C GLU A 109 2.80 -1.49 20.75
N ALA A 110 3.67 -2.44 20.40
CA ALA A 110 3.72 -3.71 21.11
C ALA A 110 3.95 -3.45 22.62
N PRO A 111 3.20 -4.12 23.52
CA PRO A 111 3.18 -3.83 24.95
C PRO A 111 4.54 -3.96 25.65
N ASP A 112 5.50 -4.65 25.04
CA ASP A 112 6.81 -4.95 25.64
C ASP A 112 7.93 -3.96 25.26
N GLY A 113 7.66 -2.92 24.43
CA GLY A 113 8.59 -1.79 24.17
C GLY A 113 9.97 -2.13 23.57
N ASN A 114 10.29 -3.41 23.37
CA ASN A 114 11.62 -3.92 23.06
C ASN A 114 11.76 -4.54 21.65
N ASP A 115 10.70 -4.47 20.83
CA ASP A 115 10.71 -5.01 19.47
C ASP A 115 11.38 -4.04 18.47
N GLN A 116 12.71 -4.05 18.45
CA GLN A 116 13.50 -3.26 17.50
C GLN A 116 13.26 -3.67 16.03
N SER A 117 12.92 -4.95 15.77
CA SER A 117 12.61 -5.43 14.42
C SER A 117 11.25 -4.90 13.93
N GLY A 118 10.25 -4.84 14.80
CA GLY A 118 8.96 -4.21 14.53
C GLY A 118 9.05 -2.70 14.29
N ARG A 119 9.89 -1.99 15.05
CA ARG A 119 10.10 -0.54 14.84
C ARG A 119 10.86 -0.23 13.54
N HIS A 120 11.88 -1.02 13.18
CA HIS A 120 12.59 -0.85 11.91
C HIS A 120 11.68 -1.19 10.72
N ASN A 121 10.83 -2.22 10.87
CA ASN A 121 9.77 -2.53 9.91
C ASN A 121 8.87 -1.31 9.69
N LEU A 122 8.32 -0.78 10.77
CA LEU A 122 7.38 0.32 10.72
C LEU A 122 8.00 1.56 10.06
N GLN A 123 9.26 1.88 10.37
CA GLN A 123 9.98 2.98 9.73
C GLN A 123 10.11 2.81 8.21
N ASN A 124 10.32 1.59 7.72
CA ASN A 124 10.39 1.32 6.28
C ASN A 124 9.05 1.54 5.59
N ILE A 125 7.94 1.07 6.19
CA ILE A 125 6.59 1.31 5.66
C ILE A 125 6.29 2.81 5.70
N LEU A 126 6.57 3.50 6.81
CA LEU A 126 6.37 4.94 6.93
C LEU A 126 7.19 5.75 5.91
N ALA A 127 8.42 5.33 5.60
CA ALA A 127 9.23 5.95 4.56
C ALA A 127 8.58 5.79 3.16
N GLN A 128 8.00 4.62 2.87
CA GLN A 128 7.28 4.39 1.62
C GLN A 128 5.97 5.19 1.58
N VAL A 129 5.21 5.18 2.67
CA VAL A 129 3.99 5.99 2.87
C VAL A 129 4.28 7.47 2.63
N ARG A 130 5.37 8.02 3.18
CA ARG A 130 5.82 9.41 2.93
C ARG A 130 6.09 9.67 1.44
N GLY A 131 6.70 8.70 0.76
CA GLY A 131 6.91 8.72 -0.68
C GLY A 131 5.58 8.80 -1.45
N LEU A 132 4.60 7.98 -1.05
CA LEU A 132 3.25 7.95 -1.63
C LEU A 132 2.53 9.29 -1.46
N VAL A 133 2.61 9.90 -0.28
CA VAL A 133 2.02 11.22 -0.04
C VAL A 133 2.64 12.28 -0.96
N THR A 134 3.97 12.33 -1.01
CA THR A 134 4.71 13.32 -1.84
C THR A 134 4.39 13.18 -3.33
N LEU A 135 4.26 11.94 -3.80
CA LEU A 135 3.93 11.67 -5.21
C LEU A 135 2.45 11.96 -5.51
N GLY A 136 1.54 11.48 -4.66
CA GLY A 136 0.11 11.63 -4.85
C GLY A 136 -0.38 13.08 -4.79
N GLN A 137 0.21 13.92 -3.94
CA GLN A 137 -0.14 15.35 -3.82
C GLN A 137 0.02 16.13 -5.12
N LYS A 138 1.04 15.78 -5.93
CA LYS A 138 1.35 16.49 -7.17
C LYS A 138 0.39 16.14 -8.30
N GLU A 139 -0.35 15.04 -8.19
CA GLU A 139 -0.96 14.38 -9.36
C GLU A 139 -2.44 14.05 -9.18
N ALA A 140 -2.95 14.05 -7.94
CA ALA A 140 -4.37 13.89 -7.69
C ALA A 140 -5.15 15.16 -8.08
N GLY A 141 -6.18 14.98 -8.90
CA GLY A 141 -7.11 16.08 -9.26
C GLY A 141 -8.06 16.50 -8.13
N SER A 142 -8.13 15.73 -7.04
CA SER A 142 -8.88 16.07 -5.83
C SER A 142 -8.35 15.29 -4.63
N LEU A 143 -8.59 15.81 -3.42
CA LEU A 143 -8.16 15.17 -2.19
C LEU A 143 -8.86 13.81 -1.97
N ALA A 144 -10.12 13.68 -2.35
CA ALA A 144 -10.83 12.40 -2.27
C ALA A 144 -10.23 11.34 -3.21
N HIS A 145 -9.81 11.74 -4.42
CA HIS A 145 -9.13 10.83 -5.34
C HIS A 145 -7.75 10.42 -4.81
N PHE A 146 -6.99 11.38 -4.25
CA PHE A 146 -5.74 11.09 -3.53
C PHE A 146 -5.96 10.08 -2.40
N ALA A 147 -6.98 10.31 -1.56
CA ALA A 147 -7.28 9.52 -0.38
C ALA A 147 -7.49 8.03 -0.72
N GLY A 148 -8.31 7.75 -1.75
CA GLY A 148 -8.54 6.39 -2.21
C GLY A 148 -7.27 5.71 -2.72
N LEU A 149 -6.57 6.36 -3.67
CA LEU A 149 -5.32 5.82 -4.22
C LEU A 149 -4.23 5.61 -3.16
N PHE A 150 -4.17 6.48 -2.16
CA PHE A 150 -3.24 6.35 -1.06
C PHE A 150 -3.56 5.12 -0.21
N CYS A 151 -4.82 4.95 0.23
CA CYS A 151 -5.20 3.83 1.08
C CYS A 151 -5.04 2.48 0.36
N ASP A 152 -5.44 2.39 -0.92
CA ASP A 152 -5.27 1.19 -1.75
C ASP A 152 -3.80 0.72 -1.80
N ARG A 153 -2.86 1.68 -1.92
CA ARG A 153 -1.42 1.41 -1.94
C ARG A 153 -0.88 1.03 -0.56
N VAL A 154 -1.39 1.64 0.50
CA VAL A 154 -0.98 1.24 1.86
C VAL A 154 -1.49 -0.16 2.18
N ASP A 155 -2.72 -0.51 1.78
CA ASP A 155 -3.27 -1.86 1.96
C ASP A 155 -2.42 -2.93 1.26
N VAL A 156 -1.96 -2.69 0.03
CA VAL A 156 -1.06 -3.65 -0.64
C VAL A 156 0.29 -3.78 0.06
N LEU A 157 0.84 -2.67 0.58
CA LEU A 157 2.08 -2.70 1.36
C LEU A 157 1.91 -3.51 2.64
N ILE A 158 0.85 -3.27 3.43
CA ILE A 158 0.55 -4.02 4.65
C ILE A 158 0.41 -5.52 4.33
N ALA A 159 -0.35 -5.87 3.28
CA ALA A 159 -0.63 -7.26 2.94
C ALA A 159 0.63 -8.04 2.53
N VAL A 160 1.52 -7.41 1.75
CA VAL A 160 2.80 -8.00 1.36
C VAL A 160 3.79 -8.01 2.53
N ASP A 161 3.79 -6.98 3.36
CA ASP A 161 4.64 -6.91 4.53
C ASP A 161 4.40 -8.05 5.51
N ALA A 162 3.13 -8.43 5.70
CA ALA A 162 2.72 -9.55 6.52
C ALA A 162 3.42 -10.87 6.17
N LEU A 163 3.87 -11.05 4.92
CA LEU A 163 4.61 -12.25 4.48
C LEU A 163 5.98 -12.37 5.14
N TYR A 164 6.51 -11.28 5.70
CA TYR A 164 7.82 -11.19 6.34
C TYR A 164 7.74 -11.26 7.86
N ALA A 165 6.56 -11.55 8.42
CA ALA A 165 6.42 -11.78 9.86
C ALA A 165 7.27 -12.99 10.28
N GLY A 166 8.40 -12.73 10.95
CA GLY A 166 9.34 -13.76 11.39
C GLY A 166 10.31 -14.28 10.31
N SER A 167 10.40 -13.63 9.15
CA SER A 167 11.36 -14.00 8.08
C SER A 167 11.83 -12.76 7.31
N ASP A 168 13.11 -12.72 6.94
CA ASP A 168 13.67 -11.65 6.10
C ASP A 168 13.37 -11.84 4.61
N THR A 169 12.85 -13.01 4.22
CA THR A 169 12.55 -13.36 2.84
C THR A 169 11.18 -14.03 2.68
N ALA A 170 10.56 -13.85 1.51
CA ALA A 170 9.34 -14.56 1.11
C ALA A 170 9.44 -15.02 -0.36
N PRO A 171 8.79 -16.12 -0.76
CA PRO A 171 8.78 -16.54 -2.17
C PRO A 171 8.15 -15.48 -3.07
N LEU A 172 8.81 -15.14 -4.19
CA LEU A 172 8.32 -14.13 -5.14
C LEU A 172 6.91 -14.41 -5.64
N ARG A 173 6.62 -15.69 -5.91
CA ARG A 173 5.29 -16.17 -6.28
C ARG A 173 4.22 -15.72 -5.28
N THR A 174 4.48 -15.91 -3.98
CA THR A 174 3.57 -15.52 -2.90
C THR A 174 3.44 -14.00 -2.79
N VAL A 175 4.52 -13.24 -3.04
CA VAL A 175 4.46 -11.77 -3.10
C VAL A 175 3.53 -11.31 -4.23
N ILE A 176 3.65 -11.90 -5.43
CA ILE A 176 2.82 -11.55 -6.59
C ILE A 176 1.34 -11.91 -6.32
N GLU A 177 1.08 -13.12 -5.84
CA GLU A 177 -0.28 -13.58 -5.49
C GLU A 177 -0.92 -12.68 -4.43
N ARG A 178 -0.15 -12.32 -3.40
CA ARG A 178 -0.63 -11.44 -2.33
C ARG A 178 -0.97 -10.06 -2.86
N ALA A 179 -0.07 -9.44 -3.64
CA ALA A 179 -0.32 -8.12 -4.22
C ALA A 179 -1.56 -8.09 -5.13
N ALA A 180 -1.73 -9.11 -5.98
CA ALA A 180 -2.89 -9.26 -6.85
C ALA A 180 -4.20 -9.46 -6.06
N SER A 181 -4.16 -10.24 -4.98
CA SER A 181 -5.34 -10.55 -4.18
C SER A 181 -5.97 -9.31 -3.53
N VAL A 182 -5.16 -8.30 -3.19
CA VAL A 182 -5.62 -7.05 -2.57
C VAL A 182 -6.55 -6.27 -3.49
N VAL A 183 -6.28 -6.30 -4.80
CA VAL A 183 -7.16 -5.66 -5.80
C VAL A 183 -8.24 -6.61 -6.33
N GLY A 184 -8.37 -7.82 -5.77
CA GLY A 184 -9.33 -8.83 -6.21
C GLY A 184 -8.98 -9.50 -7.53
N LEU A 185 -7.74 -9.36 -8.00
CA LEU A 185 -7.29 -10.01 -9.23
C LEU A 185 -6.97 -11.47 -8.94
N SER A 186 -7.64 -12.37 -9.68
CA SER A 186 -7.52 -13.81 -9.50
C SER A 186 -7.22 -14.51 -10.81
N GLY A 187 -6.75 -15.76 -10.72
CA GLY A 187 -6.51 -16.60 -11.89
C GLY A 187 -5.30 -16.18 -12.73
N ILE A 188 -4.30 -15.51 -12.16
CA ILE A 188 -3.05 -15.13 -12.85
C ILE A 188 -2.21 -16.37 -13.12
N ALA A 189 -1.70 -16.53 -14.35
CA ALA A 189 -0.73 -17.56 -14.67
C ALA A 189 0.67 -17.12 -14.19
N LEU A 190 1.33 -17.93 -13.36
CA LEU A 190 2.61 -17.59 -12.73
C LEU A 190 3.67 -18.63 -13.08
N ASP A 191 4.72 -18.21 -13.79
CA ASP A 191 5.84 -19.07 -14.20
C ASP A 191 7.19 -18.48 -13.78
N GLY A 192 8.13 -19.31 -13.36
CA GLY A 192 9.44 -18.84 -12.93
C GLY A 192 10.07 -19.70 -11.85
N ALA A 193 11.38 -19.53 -11.70
CA ALA A 193 12.17 -20.28 -10.74
C ALA A 193 11.83 -19.89 -9.29
N ASP A 194 12.09 -20.80 -8.35
CA ASP A 194 11.97 -20.51 -6.93
C ASP A 194 12.97 -19.42 -6.54
N PHE A 195 12.43 -18.26 -6.16
CA PHE A 195 13.21 -17.08 -5.80
C PHE A 195 12.70 -16.52 -4.47
N ALA A 196 13.56 -16.56 -3.46
CA ALA A 196 13.32 -15.92 -2.18
C ALA A 196 13.62 -14.42 -2.31
N THR A 197 12.58 -13.61 -2.19
CA THR A 197 12.66 -12.16 -2.33
C THR A 197 12.91 -11.53 -0.98
N ALA A 198 13.91 -10.66 -0.89
CA ALA A 198 14.11 -9.85 0.30
C ALA A 198 13.02 -8.77 0.38
N ARG A 199 12.65 -8.42 1.60
CA ARG A 199 11.59 -7.44 1.87
C ARG A 199 11.78 -6.09 1.16
N ALA A 200 13.03 -5.60 1.11
CA ALA A 200 13.39 -4.35 0.45
C ALA A 200 13.05 -4.33 -1.06
N LEU A 201 13.03 -5.49 -1.72
CA LEU A 201 12.67 -5.63 -3.12
C LEU A 201 11.17 -5.90 -3.30
N ALA A 202 10.55 -6.65 -2.38
CA ALA A 202 9.15 -7.04 -2.49
C ALA A 202 8.16 -5.89 -2.32
N LEU A 203 8.41 -4.94 -1.43
CA LEU A 203 7.50 -3.81 -1.21
C LEU A 203 7.41 -2.87 -2.43
N PRO A 204 8.53 -2.43 -3.04
CA PRO A 204 8.51 -1.74 -4.33
C PRO A 204 7.77 -2.53 -5.42
N LEU A 205 8.04 -3.83 -5.51
CA LEU A 205 7.39 -4.67 -6.50
C LEU A 205 5.88 -4.79 -6.28
N ALA A 206 5.43 -4.87 -5.02
CA ALA A 206 4.02 -4.92 -4.66
C ALA A 206 3.27 -3.68 -5.17
N LEU A 207 3.86 -2.48 -5.05
CA LEU A 207 3.28 -1.25 -5.58
C LEU A 207 3.20 -1.27 -7.11
N ILE A 208 4.24 -1.74 -7.79
CA ILE A 208 4.24 -1.83 -9.25
C ILE A 208 3.16 -2.79 -9.73
N LEU A 209 3.09 -3.99 -9.13
CA LEU A 209 2.07 -4.99 -9.44
C LEU A 209 0.67 -4.48 -9.13
N HIS A 210 0.48 -3.72 -8.05
CA HIS A 210 -0.78 -3.07 -7.73
C HIS A 210 -1.23 -2.12 -8.83
N GLU A 211 -0.34 -1.24 -9.31
CA GLU A 211 -0.68 -0.29 -10.38
C GLU A 211 -1.02 -0.98 -11.70
N TRP A 212 -0.37 -2.10 -12.01
CA TRP A 212 -0.68 -2.89 -13.20
C TRP A 212 -1.98 -3.69 -13.06
N SER A 213 -2.25 -4.22 -11.86
CA SER A 213 -3.40 -5.08 -11.59
C SER A 213 -4.69 -4.30 -11.38
N SER A 214 -4.61 -3.12 -10.78
CA SER A 214 -5.76 -2.32 -10.33
C SER A 214 -6.69 -1.88 -11.47
N PRO A 215 -6.20 -1.39 -12.62
CA PRO A 215 -7.04 -1.12 -13.79
C PRO A 215 -7.72 -2.39 -14.33
N LEU A 216 -7.03 -3.53 -14.30
CA LEU A 216 -7.56 -4.79 -14.81
C LEU A 216 -8.67 -5.33 -13.93
N ALA A 217 -8.53 -5.24 -12.61
CA ALA A 217 -9.57 -5.65 -11.67
C ALA A 217 -10.84 -4.79 -11.79
N ARG A 218 -10.70 -3.46 -11.95
CA ARG A 218 -11.86 -2.55 -12.13
C ARG A 218 -12.62 -2.79 -13.42
N HIS A 219 -11.91 -3.12 -14.48
CA HIS A 219 -12.47 -3.29 -15.83
C HIS A 219 -12.46 -4.76 -16.26
N ALA A 220 -12.44 -5.70 -15.31
CA ALA A 220 -12.53 -7.12 -15.56
C ALA A 220 -13.90 -7.44 -16.16
N HIS A 221 -14.05 -7.15 -17.45
CA HIS A 221 -15.05 -7.77 -18.30
C HIS A 221 -14.64 -9.23 -18.50
N PRO A 222 -15.60 -10.16 -18.65
CA PRO A 222 -15.30 -11.50 -19.12
C PRO A 222 -14.78 -11.39 -20.57
N THR A 223 -13.47 -11.20 -20.72
CA THR A 223 -12.81 -11.12 -22.02
C THR A 223 -12.75 -12.51 -22.65
N GLN A 224 -12.77 -12.49 -23.97
CA GLN A 224 -12.88 -13.58 -24.95
C GLN A 224 -11.72 -14.60 -24.93
N VAL A 225 -11.09 -14.79 -23.79
CA VAL A 225 -10.07 -15.81 -23.59
C VAL A 225 -10.78 -17.14 -23.37
N GLY A 226 -10.31 -18.21 -24.02
CA GLY A 226 -10.90 -19.54 -23.83
C GLY A 226 -10.94 -19.93 -22.35
N PRO A 227 -11.84 -20.85 -21.94
CA PRO A 227 -12.08 -21.19 -20.53
C PRO A 227 -10.83 -21.62 -19.73
N ASP A 228 -9.73 -21.96 -20.41
CA ASP A 228 -8.49 -22.47 -19.81
C ASP A 228 -7.31 -21.48 -19.85
N GLN A 229 -7.50 -20.24 -20.30
CA GLN A 229 -6.41 -19.26 -20.42
C GLN A 229 -6.61 -18.09 -19.48
N SER A 230 -5.58 -17.80 -18.68
CA SER A 230 -5.55 -16.59 -17.87
C SER A 230 -5.37 -15.36 -18.77
N PRO A 231 -6.15 -14.28 -18.57
CA PRO A 231 -5.90 -13.01 -19.26
C PRO A 231 -4.59 -12.35 -18.83
N ILE A 232 -3.93 -12.84 -17.76
CA ILE A 232 -2.70 -12.26 -17.22
C ILE A 232 -1.70 -13.37 -16.94
N ALA A 233 -0.50 -13.24 -17.49
CA ALA A 233 0.63 -14.10 -17.15
C ALA A 233 1.80 -13.27 -16.62
N VAL A 234 2.44 -13.78 -15.58
CA VAL A 234 3.67 -13.23 -15.01
C VAL A 234 4.73 -14.31 -15.05
N ALA A 235 5.81 -14.04 -15.77
CA ALA A 235 6.98 -14.89 -15.82
C ALA A 235 8.18 -14.18 -15.15
N TRP A 236 9.04 -14.91 -14.45
CA TRP A 236 10.28 -14.32 -13.94
C TRP A 236 11.48 -15.26 -14.03
N ARG A 237 12.68 -14.67 -14.08
CA ARG A 237 13.96 -15.39 -14.07
C ARG A 237 15.08 -14.50 -13.54
N MET A 238 16.15 -15.13 -13.09
CA MET A 238 17.41 -14.45 -12.76
C MET A 238 18.33 -14.40 -13.98
N GLU A 239 18.91 -13.24 -14.27
CA GLU A 239 20.01 -13.08 -15.22
C GLU A 239 21.19 -12.42 -14.49
N GLY A 240 22.12 -13.25 -14.00
CA GLY A 240 23.22 -12.77 -13.16
C GLY A 240 22.70 -12.25 -11.82
N ALA A 241 22.91 -10.97 -11.55
CA ALA A 241 22.47 -10.29 -10.33
C ALA A 241 21.09 -9.61 -10.45
N ASP A 242 20.45 -9.74 -11.62
CA ASP A 242 19.19 -9.05 -11.91
C ASP A 242 18.02 -10.02 -11.96
N LEU A 243 16.91 -9.62 -11.32
CA LEU A 243 15.61 -10.24 -11.45
C LEU A 243 14.90 -9.62 -12.66
N LEU A 244 14.51 -10.46 -13.62
CA LEU A 244 13.66 -10.07 -14.73
C LEU A 244 12.24 -10.58 -14.49
N ILE A 245 11.27 -9.68 -14.60
CA ILE A 245 9.84 -9.96 -14.50
C ILE A 245 9.20 -9.55 -15.82
N ASP A 246 8.42 -10.46 -16.40
CA ASP A 246 7.68 -10.28 -17.64
C ASP A 246 6.19 -10.42 -17.32
N TRP A 247 5.46 -9.33 -17.51
CA TRP A 247 4.02 -9.25 -17.31
C TRP A 247 3.35 -9.14 -18.67
N SER A 248 2.43 -10.05 -18.97
CA SER A 248 1.66 -10.02 -20.21
C SER A 248 0.17 -10.05 -19.93
N GLU A 249 -0.56 -9.17 -20.60
CA GLU A 249 -2.01 -9.08 -20.59
C GLU A 249 -2.53 -9.47 -21.96
N THR A 250 -3.56 -10.32 -21.97
CA THR A 250 -4.24 -10.80 -23.17
C THR A 250 -5.72 -10.43 -23.12
N GLY A 251 -6.22 -9.90 -24.24
CA GLY A 251 -7.59 -9.42 -24.40
C GLY A 251 -7.61 -7.96 -24.82
N ALA A 252 -8.54 -7.62 -25.73
CA ALA A 252 -8.80 -6.27 -26.18
C ALA A 252 -9.46 -5.46 -25.05
N ASN A 253 -8.69 -5.13 -24.04
CA ASN A 253 -9.11 -4.11 -23.11
C ASN A 253 -8.65 -2.78 -23.73
N GLU A 254 -9.57 -2.05 -24.34
CA GLU A 254 -9.36 -0.65 -24.74
C GLU A 254 -8.86 0.24 -23.57
N TYR A 255 -8.91 -0.31 -22.35
CA TYR A 255 -8.40 0.23 -21.09
C TYR A 255 -7.09 -0.42 -20.58
N ALA A 256 -6.59 -1.55 -21.13
CA ALA A 256 -5.32 -2.21 -20.70
C ALA A 256 -4.07 -1.33 -20.92
N GLY A 257 -4.18 -0.28 -21.72
CA GLY A 257 -3.10 0.65 -22.02
C GLY A 257 -3.10 1.94 -21.20
N ARG A 258 -3.99 2.13 -20.22
CA ARG A 258 -4.08 3.40 -19.48
C ARG A 258 -4.01 3.19 -17.98
N ALA A 259 -2.87 2.72 -17.53
CA ALA A 259 -2.39 3.16 -16.23
C ALA A 259 -2.44 4.71 -16.24
N SER A 260 -2.89 5.31 -15.13
CA SER A 260 -2.91 6.77 -15.05
C SER A 260 -1.47 7.28 -15.20
N ALA A 261 -1.27 8.49 -15.74
CA ALA A 261 0.08 9.07 -15.80
C ALA A 261 0.79 9.10 -14.42
N LEU A 262 0.01 9.07 -13.34
CA LEU A 262 0.47 8.92 -11.96
C LEU A 262 0.98 7.51 -11.65
N ALA A 263 0.24 6.49 -12.06
CA ALA A 263 0.64 5.10 -11.94
C ALA A 263 1.96 4.84 -12.68
N ASP A 264 2.06 5.32 -13.93
CA ASP A 264 3.28 5.17 -14.76
C ASP A 264 4.49 5.82 -14.10
N ARG A 265 4.36 7.08 -13.65
CA ARG A 265 5.44 7.78 -12.95
C ARG A 265 5.81 7.13 -11.63
N MET A 266 4.84 6.56 -10.91
CA MET A 266 5.14 5.84 -9.68
C MET A 266 5.94 4.57 -9.97
N VAL A 267 5.53 3.81 -10.98
CA VAL A 267 6.26 2.61 -11.43
C VAL A 267 7.68 3.00 -11.85
N GLU A 268 7.83 4.00 -12.72
CA GLU A 268 9.14 4.51 -13.15
C GLU A 268 10.00 4.97 -11.97
N ALA A 269 9.46 5.78 -11.06
CA ALA A 269 10.20 6.28 -9.91
C ALA A 269 10.60 5.15 -8.95
N THR A 270 9.73 4.15 -8.77
CA THR A 270 9.98 2.98 -7.91
C THR A 270 11.09 2.11 -8.50
N VAL A 271 11.00 1.82 -9.80
CA VAL A 271 12.01 1.05 -10.53
C VAL A 271 13.35 1.79 -10.58
N TYR A 272 13.34 3.09 -10.87
CA TYR A 272 14.55 3.91 -10.92
C TYR A 272 15.27 3.97 -9.57
N ARG A 273 14.54 4.15 -8.46
CA ARG A 273 15.11 4.14 -7.10
C ARG A 273 15.72 2.79 -6.74
N ALA A 274 15.15 1.71 -7.24
CA ALA A 274 15.71 0.38 -7.09
C ALA A 274 16.89 0.11 -8.05
N GLY A 275 17.31 1.08 -8.88
CA GLY A 275 18.38 0.90 -9.87
C GLY A 275 17.98 0.03 -11.06
N GLY A 276 16.69 -0.18 -11.27
CA GLY A 276 16.15 -1.03 -12.32
C GLY A 276 15.74 -0.29 -13.59
N ILE A 277 15.13 -1.03 -14.51
CA ILE A 277 14.59 -0.54 -15.78
C ILE A 277 13.21 -1.18 -16.01
N VAL A 278 12.27 -0.39 -16.52
CA VAL A 278 10.95 -0.86 -16.96
C VAL A 278 10.77 -0.56 -18.45
N HIS A 279 10.20 -1.52 -19.17
CA HIS A 279 9.82 -1.39 -20.56
C HIS A 279 8.36 -1.78 -20.73
N GLU A 280 7.61 -0.96 -21.46
CA GLU A 280 6.22 -1.23 -21.79
C GLU A 280 6.03 -1.26 -23.30
N ARG A 281 5.21 -2.19 -23.77
CA ARG A 281 4.93 -2.36 -25.19
C ARG A 281 3.52 -2.89 -25.40
N GLU A 282 2.75 -2.15 -26.18
CA GLU A 282 1.51 -2.66 -26.76
C GLU A 282 1.81 -3.79 -27.75
N THR A 283 1.05 -4.86 -27.64
CA THR A 283 1.05 -6.01 -28.54
C THR A 283 -0.25 -6.03 -29.32
N ARG A 284 -0.36 -6.93 -30.32
CA ARG A 284 -1.62 -7.05 -31.08
C ARG A 284 -2.79 -7.49 -30.19
N ASP A 285 -2.49 -8.23 -29.13
CA ASP A 285 -3.49 -8.95 -28.34
C ASP A 285 -3.60 -8.41 -26.90
N GLY A 286 -2.90 -7.31 -26.57
CA GLY A 286 -2.91 -6.69 -25.24
C GLY A 286 -1.61 -5.94 -24.92
N MET A 287 -1.17 -5.97 -23.66
CA MET A 287 -0.01 -5.22 -23.17
C MET A 287 1.09 -6.16 -22.66
N ARG A 288 2.35 -5.81 -22.90
CA ARG A 288 3.50 -6.49 -22.27
C ARG A 288 4.38 -5.50 -21.55
N ARG A 289 4.74 -5.81 -20.31
CA ARG A 289 5.63 -5.02 -19.48
C ARG A 289 6.78 -5.89 -19.00
N THR A 290 7.98 -5.33 -18.98
CA THR A 290 9.18 -6.03 -18.51
C THR A 290 9.90 -5.15 -17.52
N ILE A 291 10.20 -5.70 -16.35
CA ILE A 291 10.99 -5.06 -15.31
C ILE A 291 12.30 -5.83 -15.15
N ARG A 292 13.39 -5.09 -15.01
CA ARG A 292 14.69 -5.59 -14.57
C ARG A 292 15.08 -4.87 -13.28
N LEU A 293 15.30 -5.61 -12.20
CA LEU A 293 15.69 -5.07 -10.90
C LEU A 293 16.97 -5.75 -10.41
N PRO A 294 17.97 -5.00 -9.92
CA PRO A 294 19.09 -5.60 -9.22
C PRO A 294 18.62 -6.20 -7.89
N VAL A 295 19.20 -7.35 -7.52
CA VAL A 295 18.89 -8.08 -6.28
C VAL A 295 19.92 -7.82 -5.17
N ALA A 296 21.04 -7.17 -5.51
CA ALA A 296 22.19 -6.95 -4.63
C ALA A 296 22.00 -5.80 -3.62
#